data_AF-A0A1U7X160-F1
#
_entry.id   AF-A0A1U7X160-F1
#
_cell.length_a   1.000
_cell.length_b   1.000
_cell.length_c   1.000
_cell.angle_alpha   90.00
_cell.angle_beta   90.00
_cell.angle_gamma   90.00
#
_symmetry.space_group_name_H-M   'P 1'
#
loop_
_entity.id
_entity.type
_entity.pdbx_description
1 polymer ?
#
loop_
_entity_poly.entity_id
_entity_poly.type
_entity_poly.pdbx_seq_one_letter_code
_entity_poly.pdbx_strand_id
1 'polypeptide(L)'
;METHHLETLGASNQSLKSELTQKDELLHQIQLQKDDVLKQYVDLAETIKEVSSERDALYLAIQRLEDDFHLREIVFRRETERINTELEVSRKRVEELLGEKREQSEICSHNLEIVQSAKHGLLRLVKNFNSRVYITESSDQLKCEKTKPLNEEKAVFSVELKKVLELVNLVEEKWGESEEMRRKERRELENSLASLAEENGDINSLLRIALVEKEAAEKSLNRLRGNTEQKRAAILQIAERGLQKVGFGFMMGSATSEASSDNLDSDTSVKSDNDECQIEAASTVETITKKLRLEITQLQRSLEESRYCAGKMQFLCLYFIFRCYHAHLKIVRDIVDMP
;
A
#
# COMPACT_ATOMS: atom_id res chain seq x y z
N MET A 1 109.96 -0.21 -127.91
CA MET A 1 109.71 0.51 -126.63
C MET A 1 108.29 1.08 -126.60
N GLU A 2 107.74 1.59 -127.71
CA GLU A 2 106.39 2.18 -127.78
C GLU A 2 105.21 1.18 -127.62
N THR A 3 105.36 -0.08 -128.07
CA THR A 3 104.29 -1.11 -127.98
C THR A 3 103.98 -1.56 -126.55
N HIS A 4 105.01 -1.72 -125.72
CA HIS A 4 104.88 -2.10 -124.31
C HIS A 4 104.19 -0.99 -123.48
N HIS A 5 104.38 0.28 -123.85
CA HIS A 5 103.70 1.40 -123.19
C HIS A 5 102.20 1.44 -123.51
N LEU A 6 101.80 1.13 -124.74
CA LEU A 6 100.39 1.05 -125.14
C LEU A 6 99.65 -0.10 -124.45
N GLU A 7 100.28 -1.28 -124.31
CA GLU A 7 99.71 -2.42 -123.60
C GLU A 7 99.56 -2.14 -122.09
N THR A 8 100.56 -1.51 -121.48
CA THR A 8 100.52 -1.11 -120.06
C THR A 8 99.42 -0.07 -119.80
N LEU A 9 99.25 0.88 -120.72
CA LEU A 9 98.18 1.90 -120.66
C LEU A 9 96.79 1.27 -120.84
N GLY A 10 96.65 0.30 -121.75
CA GLY A 10 95.41 -0.45 -121.96
C GLY A 10 94.98 -1.24 -120.72
N ALA A 11 95.92 -1.96 -120.09
CA ALA A 11 95.68 -2.70 -118.84
C ALA A 11 95.32 -1.76 -117.68
N SER A 12 96.01 -0.62 -117.55
CA SER A 12 95.70 0.40 -116.54
C SER A 12 94.30 1.01 -116.74
N ASN A 13 93.90 1.31 -117.97
CA ASN A 13 92.56 1.83 -118.28
C ASN A 13 91.46 0.79 -117.99
N GLN A 14 91.72 -0.50 -118.26
CA GLN A 14 90.80 -1.57 -117.91
C GLN A 14 90.67 -1.76 -116.39
N SER A 15 91.78 -1.65 -115.64
CA SER A 15 91.77 -1.64 -114.17
C SER A 15 90.96 -0.47 -113.61
N LEU A 16 91.16 0.74 -114.15
CA LEU A 16 90.42 1.94 -113.73
C LEU A 16 88.92 1.82 -114.01
N LYS A 17 88.55 1.24 -115.16
CA LYS A 17 87.14 0.96 -115.48
C LYS A 17 86.51 -0.01 -114.49
N SER A 18 87.22 -1.08 -114.13
CA SER A 18 86.75 -2.05 -113.13
C SER A 18 86.60 -1.42 -111.74
N GLU A 19 87.54 -0.55 -111.34
CA GLU A 19 87.48 0.16 -110.06
C GLU A 19 86.33 1.18 -110.04
N LEU A 20 86.08 1.87 -111.15
CA LEU A 20 84.96 2.78 -111.31
C LEU A 20 83.63 2.04 -111.17
N THR A 21 83.45 0.91 -111.86
CA THR A 21 82.22 0.10 -111.76
C THR A 21 82.00 -0.44 -110.35
N GLN A 22 83.07 -0.85 -109.65
CA GLN A 22 82.98 -1.31 -108.27
C GLN A 22 82.58 -0.17 -107.32
N LYS A 23 83.12 1.04 -107.53
CA LYS A 23 82.74 2.23 -106.75
C LYS A 23 81.29 2.64 -107.02
N ASP A 24 80.82 2.56 -108.25
CA ASP A 24 79.42 2.86 -108.61
C ASP A 24 78.45 1.87 -107.94
N GLU A 25 78.81 0.59 -107.90
CA GLU A 25 78.00 -0.45 -107.22
C GLU A 25 77.98 -0.28 -105.70
N LEU A 26 79.12 0.06 -105.08
CA LEU A 26 79.19 0.40 -103.66
C LEU A 26 78.37 1.66 -103.34
N LEU A 27 78.44 2.69 -104.20
CA LEU A 27 77.66 3.91 -104.03
C LEU A 27 76.16 3.61 -104.10
N HIS A 28 75.74 2.76 -105.04
CA HIS A 28 74.35 2.33 -105.14
C HIS A 28 73.89 1.55 -103.89
N GLN A 29 74.72 0.65 -103.37
CA GLN A 29 74.43 -0.09 -102.15
C GLN A 29 74.30 0.83 -100.92
N ILE A 30 75.21 1.81 -100.77
CA ILE A 30 75.15 2.81 -99.70
C ILE A 30 73.87 3.64 -99.82
N GLN A 31 73.48 4.02 -101.04
CA GLN A 31 72.25 4.77 -101.30
C GLN A 31 71.02 3.96 -100.86
N LEU A 32 70.95 2.68 -101.23
CA LEU A 32 69.84 1.79 -100.86
C LEU A 32 69.74 1.61 -99.34
N GLN A 33 70.88 1.41 -98.67
CA GLN A 33 70.92 1.31 -97.20
C GLN A 33 70.50 2.62 -96.53
N LYS A 34 70.93 3.76 -97.07
CA LYS A 34 70.53 5.07 -96.57
C LYS A 34 69.02 5.27 -96.68
N ASP A 35 68.42 4.89 -97.81
CA ASP A 35 66.98 5.04 -98.04
C ASP A 35 66.17 4.11 -97.11
N ASP A 36 66.64 2.89 -96.86
CA ASP A 36 66.04 1.96 -95.90
C ASP A 36 66.11 2.49 -94.46
N VAL A 37 67.27 2.99 -94.04
CA VAL A 37 67.44 3.62 -92.71
C VAL A 37 66.57 4.87 -92.57
N LEU A 38 66.45 5.68 -93.62
CA LEU A 38 65.57 6.86 -93.61
C LEU A 38 64.10 6.44 -93.45
N LYS A 39 63.67 5.38 -94.12
CA LYS A 39 62.31 4.86 -93.96
C LYS A 39 62.07 4.37 -92.52
N GLN A 40 62.99 3.57 -91.97
CA GLN A 40 62.89 3.10 -90.58
C GLN A 40 62.86 4.27 -89.59
N TYR A 41 63.63 5.34 -89.84
CA TYR A 41 63.61 6.54 -88.99
C TYR A 41 62.25 7.26 -89.03
N VAL A 42 61.61 7.34 -90.20
CA VAL A 42 60.27 7.93 -90.34
C VAL A 42 59.23 7.09 -89.61
N ASP A 43 59.23 5.77 -89.79
CA ASP A 43 58.31 4.85 -89.12
C ASP A 43 58.49 4.91 -87.59
N LEU A 44 59.74 4.99 -87.11
CA LEU A 44 60.04 5.15 -85.69
C LEU A 44 59.56 6.51 -85.15
N ALA A 45 59.70 7.59 -85.91
CA ALA A 45 59.23 8.91 -85.50
C ALA A 45 57.69 8.95 -85.38
N GLU A 46 56.98 8.26 -86.27
CA GLU A 46 55.52 8.15 -86.22
C GLU A 46 55.05 7.34 -84.99
N THR A 47 55.66 6.17 -84.75
CA THR A 47 55.35 5.37 -83.55
C THR A 47 55.64 6.11 -82.23
N ILE A 48 56.75 6.87 -82.15
CA ILE A 48 57.06 7.71 -80.98
C ILE A 48 55.97 8.76 -80.76
N LYS A 49 55.46 9.37 -81.83
CA LYS A 49 54.39 10.38 -81.76
C LYS A 49 53.09 9.76 -81.26
N GLU A 50 52.71 8.60 -81.77
CA GLU A 50 51.52 7.85 -81.33
C GLU A 50 51.62 7.50 -79.85
N VAL A 51 52.71 6.85 -79.43
CA VAL A 51 52.96 6.48 -78.02
C VAL A 51 52.95 7.71 -77.10
N SER A 52 53.51 8.85 -77.56
CA SER A 52 53.48 10.09 -76.78
C SER A 52 52.05 10.62 -76.60
N SER A 53 51.23 10.55 -77.65
CA SER A 53 49.82 10.97 -77.57
C SER A 53 48.99 10.07 -76.66
N GLU A 54 49.23 8.75 -76.71
CA GLU A 54 48.58 7.79 -75.82
C GLU A 54 48.99 8.01 -74.35
N ARG A 55 50.28 8.24 -74.11
CA ARG A 55 50.81 8.57 -72.79
C ARG A 55 50.15 9.83 -72.22
N ASP A 56 50.02 10.89 -73.03
CA ASP A 56 49.40 12.13 -72.59
C ASP A 56 47.89 11.95 -72.32
N ALA A 57 47.20 11.14 -73.13
CA ALA A 57 45.82 10.75 -72.89
C ALA A 57 45.65 9.94 -71.58
N LEU A 58 46.58 9.03 -71.29
CA LEU A 58 46.59 8.25 -70.04
C LEU A 58 46.85 9.15 -68.82
N TYR A 59 47.77 10.12 -68.90
CA TYR A 59 47.97 11.09 -67.82
C TYR A 59 46.69 11.87 -67.51
N LEU A 60 45.97 12.33 -68.54
CA LEU A 60 44.69 13.02 -68.35
C LEU A 60 43.61 12.09 -67.75
N ALA A 61 43.58 10.82 -68.15
CA ALA A 61 42.63 9.85 -67.62
C ALA A 61 42.90 9.54 -66.14
N ILE A 62 44.18 9.38 -65.76
CA ILE A 62 44.61 9.18 -64.37
C ILE A 62 44.21 10.39 -63.52
N GLN A 63 44.51 11.60 -63.96
CA GLN A 63 44.15 12.82 -63.23
C GLN A 63 42.64 12.90 -62.98
N ARG A 64 41.81 12.61 -63.99
CA ARG A 64 40.35 12.61 -63.84
C ARG A 64 39.87 11.56 -62.84
N LEU A 65 40.51 10.38 -62.82
CA LEU A 65 40.17 9.32 -61.87
C LEU A 65 40.54 9.73 -60.44
N GLU A 66 41.70 10.35 -60.25
CA GLU A 66 42.14 10.87 -58.95
C GLU A 66 41.17 11.95 -58.43
N ASP A 67 40.75 12.87 -59.31
CA ASP A 67 39.77 13.91 -58.95
C ASP A 67 38.39 13.32 -58.59
N ASP A 68 37.88 12.34 -59.34
CA ASP A 68 36.61 11.64 -59.02
C ASP A 68 36.72 10.88 -57.69
N PHE A 69 37.84 10.19 -57.47
CA PHE A 69 38.08 9.47 -56.24
C PHE A 69 38.12 10.42 -55.04
N HIS A 70 38.80 11.55 -55.16
CA HIS A 70 38.88 12.54 -54.10
C HIS A 70 37.52 13.16 -53.79
N LEU A 71 36.72 13.48 -54.82
CA LEU A 71 35.36 13.98 -54.63
C LEU A 71 34.47 12.95 -53.93
N ARG A 72 34.55 11.68 -54.33
CA ARG A 72 33.80 10.58 -53.72
C ARG A 72 34.21 10.36 -52.26
N GLU A 73 35.50 10.45 -51.94
CA GLU A 73 36.00 10.37 -50.57
C GLU A 73 35.42 11.48 -49.68
N ILE A 74 35.37 12.72 -50.18
CA ILE A 74 34.78 13.85 -49.46
C ILE A 74 33.29 13.62 -49.19
N VAL A 75 32.54 13.17 -50.19
CA VAL A 75 31.10 12.87 -50.04
C VAL A 75 30.89 11.75 -49.03
N PHE A 76 31.66 10.66 -49.13
CA PHE A 76 31.57 9.54 -48.21
C PHE A 76 31.88 9.93 -46.77
N ARG A 77 32.91 10.78 -46.56
CA ARG A 77 33.28 11.32 -45.25
C ARG A 77 32.13 12.14 -44.65
N ARG A 78 31.52 13.05 -45.42
CA ARG A 78 30.38 13.86 -44.95
C ARG A 78 29.18 13.00 -44.58
N GLU A 79 28.87 11.99 -45.40
CA GLU A 79 27.75 11.08 -45.11
C GLU A 79 28.03 10.25 -43.85
N THR A 80 29.26 9.79 -43.67
CA THR A 80 29.68 9.07 -42.46
C THR A 80 29.56 9.97 -41.21
N GLU A 81 29.99 11.22 -41.29
CA GLU A 81 29.81 12.21 -40.21
C GLU A 81 28.33 12.45 -39.89
N ARG A 82 27.49 12.61 -40.93
CA ARG A 82 26.05 12.75 -40.77
C ARG A 82 25.44 11.55 -40.05
N ILE A 83 25.69 10.34 -40.54
CA ILE A 83 25.19 9.10 -39.91
C ILE A 83 25.66 9.00 -38.46
N ASN A 84 26.93 9.33 -38.16
CA ASN A 84 27.45 9.28 -36.80
C ASN A 84 26.74 10.28 -35.86
N THR A 85 26.43 11.49 -36.35
CA THR A 85 25.67 12.47 -35.57
C THR A 85 24.23 12.03 -35.31
N GLU A 86 23.54 11.51 -36.32
CA GLU A 86 22.19 10.94 -36.18
C GLU A 86 22.18 9.74 -35.22
N LEU A 87 23.20 8.87 -35.30
CA LEU A 87 23.39 7.74 -34.41
C LEU A 87 23.57 8.21 -32.96
N GLU A 88 24.42 9.20 -32.72
CA GLU A 88 24.64 9.76 -31.37
C GLU A 88 23.35 10.35 -30.78
N VAL A 89 22.57 11.09 -31.58
CA VAL A 89 21.26 11.62 -31.16
C VAL A 89 20.30 10.48 -30.83
N SER A 90 20.23 9.45 -31.67
CA SER A 90 19.38 8.29 -31.43
C SER A 90 19.80 7.52 -30.16
N ARG A 91 21.11 7.39 -29.90
CA ARG A 91 21.64 6.73 -28.70
C ARG A 91 21.23 7.48 -27.44
N LYS A 92 21.40 8.81 -27.41
CA LYS A 92 20.97 9.65 -26.29
C LYS A 92 19.47 9.53 -26.02
N ARG A 93 18.64 9.57 -27.07
CA ARG A 93 17.19 9.39 -26.92
C ARG A 93 16.82 8.02 -26.34
N VAL A 94 17.54 6.96 -26.72
CA VAL A 94 17.35 5.63 -26.15
C VAL A 94 17.78 5.59 -24.68
N GLU A 95 18.88 6.23 -24.31
CA GLU A 95 19.34 6.35 -22.92
C GLU A 95 18.30 7.09 -22.05
N GLU A 96 17.74 8.19 -22.53
CA GLU A 96 16.66 8.95 -21.85
C GLU A 96 15.42 8.08 -21.63
N LEU A 97 14.90 7.42 -22.68
CA LEU A 97 13.73 6.54 -22.60
C LEU A 97 13.95 5.34 -21.67
N LEU A 98 15.17 4.79 -21.63
CA LEU A 98 15.52 3.72 -20.70
C LEU A 98 15.56 4.22 -19.25
N GLY A 99 15.99 5.47 -19.04
CA GLY A 99 15.95 6.15 -17.75
C GLY A 99 14.51 6.32 -17.26
N GLU A 100 13.65 6.95 -18.06
CA GLU A 100 12.23 7.16 -17.74
C GLU A 100 11.50 5.84 -17.45
N LYS A 101 11.78 4.80 -18.25
CA LYS A 101 11.20 3.47 -18.05
C LYS A 101 11.62 2.82 -16.72
N ARG A 102 12.88 3.04 -16.30
CA ARG A 102 13.37 2.54 -15.01
C ARG A 102 12.65 3.25 -13.86
N GLU A 103 12.57 4.57 -13.92
CA GLU A 103 11.84 5.36 -12.92
C GLU A 103 10.37 4.94 -12.83
N GLN A 104 9.69 4.74 -13.97
CA GLN A 104 8.32 4.25 -13.99
C GLN A 104 8.16 2.85 -13.36
N SER A 105 9.12 1.95 -13.59
CA SER A 105 9.11 0.60 -12.99
C SER A 105 9.31 0.68 -11.47
N GLU A 106 10.21 1.54 -10.99
CA GLU A 106 10.40 1.80 -9.56
C GLU A 106 9.13 2.33 -8.89
N ILE A 107 8.45 3.30 -9.53
CA ILE A 107 7.16 3.83 -9.07
C ILE A 107 6.09 2.74 -9.05
N CYS A 108 5.99 1.92 -10.10
CA CYS A 108 5.02 0.81 -10.17
C CYS A 108 5.25 -0.22 -9.06
N SER A 109 6.52 -0.58 -8.81
CA SER A 109 6.89 -1.49 -7.72
C SER A 109 6.48 -0.93 -6.36
N HIS A 110 6.82 0.34 -6.08
CA HIS A 110 6.45 0.98 -4.82
C HIS A 110 4.93 1.06 -4.63
N ASN A 111 4.19 1.42 -5.68
CA ASN A 111 2.73 1.45 -5.63
C ASN A 111 2.14 0.05 -5.38
N LEU A 112 2.72 -1.00 -5.98
CA LEU A 112 2.29 -2.38 -5.76
C LEU A 112 2.48 -2.79 -4.29
N GLU A 113 3.59 -2.42 -3.65
CA GLU A 113 3.82 -2.67 -2.22
C GLU A 113 2.76 -1.99 -1.34
N ILE A 114 2.38 -0.75 -1.67
CA ILE A 114 1.31 -0.02 -0.99
C ILE A 114 -0.03 -0.75 -1.15
N VAL A 115 -0.37 -1.18 -2.37
CA VAL A 115 -1.63 -1.90 -2.65
C VAL A 115 -1.66 -3.25 -1.94
N GLN A 116 -0.56 -3.99 -1.92
CA GLN A 116 -0.47 -5.27 -1.19
C GLN A 116 -0.61 -5.05 0.33
N SER A 117 0.01 -4.00 0.86
CA SER A 117 -0.15 -3.61 2.26
C SER A 117 -1.60 -3.26 2.57
N ALA A 118 -2.28 -2.52 1.68
CA ALA A 118 -3.69 -2.19 1.79
C ALA A 118 -4.57 -3.43 1.81
N LYS A 119 -4.35 -4.35 0.87
CA LYS A 119 -5.03 -5.66 0.80
C LYS A 119 -4.88 -6.44 2.11
N HIS A 120 -3.67 -6.55 2.64
CA HIS A 120 -3.43 -7.25 3.90
C HIS A 120 -4.10 -6.58 5.11
N GLY A 121 -4.15 -5.25 5.14
CA GLY A 121 -4.89 -4.49 6.14
C GLY A 121 -6.38 -4.76 6.09
N LEU A 122 -6.98 -4.70 4.90
CA LEU A 122 -8.40 -5.00 4.70
C LEU A 122 -8.75 -6.45 5.03
N LEU A 123 -7.93 -7.42 4.60
CA LEU A 123 -8.12 -8.83 4.96
C LEU A 123 -8.14 -9.02 6.48
N ARG A 124 -7.29 -8.30 7.23
CA ARG A 124 -7.29 -8.34 8.70
C ARG A 124 -8.59 -7.76 9.28
N LEU A 125 -9.09 -6.66 8.72
CA LEU A 125 -10.37 -6.07 9.12
C LEU A 125 -11.54 -7.03 8.86
N VAL A 126 -11.61 -7.60 7.65
CA VAL A 126 -12.63 -8.60 7.28
C VAL A 126 -12.58 -9.79 8.24
N LYS A 127 -11.39 -10.31 8.57
CA LYS A 127 -11.23 -11.40 9.55
C LYS A 127 -11.75 -11.01 10.94
N ASN A 128 -11.56 -9.76 11.37
CA ASN A 128 -12.06 -9.29 12.67
C ASN A 128 -13.60 -9.23 12.72
N PHE A 129 -14.26 -8.77 11.64
CA PHE A 129 -15.73 -8.83 11.53
C PHE A 129 -16.24 -10.27 11.51
N ASN A 130 -15.51 -11.16 10.84
CA ASN A 130 -15.86 -12.56 10.67
C ASN A 130 -15.36 -13.48 11.81
N SER A 131 -15.05 -12.95 13.00
CA SER A 131 -14.78 -13.78 14.19
C SER A 131 -15.96 -14.67 14.63
N ARG A 132 -17.09 -14.64 13.90
CA ARG A 132 -18.19 -15.62 13.99
C ARG A 132 -18.34 -16.59 12.81
N VAL A 133 -17.65 -16.43 11.68
CA VAL A 133 -17.78 -17.33 10.51
C VAL A 133 -16.45 -17.46 9.75
N TYR A 134 -15.94 -18.68 9.64
CA TYR A 134 -14.74 -19.01 8.86
C TYR A 134 -14.93 -18.63 7.38
N ILE A 135 -14.16 -17.65 6.90
CA ILE A 135 -13.93 -17.51 5.45
C ILE A 135 -12.89 -18.55 5.08
N THR A 136 -13.34 -19.53 4.30
CA THR A 136 -12.50 -20.50 3.61
C THR A 136 -11.37 -19.77 2.92
N GLU A 137 -10.16 -20.03 3.40
CA GLU A 137 -8.92 -19.67 2.72
C GLU A 137 -8.92 -20.41 1.38
N SER A 138 -9.43 -19.79 0.31
CA SER A 138 -9.01 -20.15 -1.04
C SER A 138 -7.60 -19.58 -1.23
N SER A 139 -6.67 -20.29 -0.60
CA SER A 139 -5.28 -20.35 -0.99
C SER A 139 -5.20 -20.91 -2.41
N ASP A 140 -5.61 -20.14 -3.40
CA ASP A 140 -5.26 -20.44 -4.79
C ASP A 140 -4.14 -19.51 -5.21
N GLN A 141 -2.97 -20.13 -5.14
CA GLN A 141 -1.78 -19.88 -5.94
C GLN A 141 -2.16 -19.37 -7.34
N LEU A 142 -2.22 -18.06 -7.51
CA LEU A 142 -1.87 -17.47 -8.80
C LEU A 142 -0.35 -17.57 -8.91
N LYS A 143 0.11 -18.74 -9.34
CA LYS A 143 1.37 -18.90 -10.03
C LYS A 143 1.35 -17.88 -11.17
N CYS A 144 2.09 -16.80 -11.00
CA CYS A 144 2.45 -15.92 -12.09
C CYS A 144 3.44 -16.72 -12.94
N GLU A 145 2.88 -17.42 -13.94
CA GLU A 145 3.64 -18.09 -14.98
C GLU A 145 4.51 -17.03 -15.66
N LYS A 146 5.83 -17.27 -15.69
CA LYS A 146 6.82 -16.36 -16.26
C LYS A 146 6.57 -16.21 -17.76
N THR A 147 5.90 -15.15 -18.18
CA THR A 147 5.77 -14.81 -19.59
C THR A 147 5.90 -13.30 -19.80
N LYS A 148 7.14 -12.81 -19.82
CA LYS A 148 7.48 -11.47 -20.36
C LYS A 148 6.64 -11.20 -21.62
N PRO A 149 5.94 -10.07 -21.70
CA PRO A 149 6.62 -8.80 -21.96
C PRO A 149 5.98 -7.57 -21.30
N LEU A 150 6.77 -6.71 -20.65
CA LEU A 150 6.60 -5.26 -20.37
C LEU A 150 5.25 -4.64 -19.92
N ASN A 151 4.18 -5.41 -19.88
CA ASN A 151 2.81 -5.05 -19.54
C ASN A 151 2.33 -5.86 -18.32
N GLU A 152 3.17 -6.78 -17.82
CA GLU A 152 2.89 -7.62 -16.66
C GLU A 152 2.79 -6.79 -15.37
N GLU A 153 3.65 -5.78 -15.15
CA GLU A 153 3.59 -4.97 -13.92
C GLU A 153 2.27 -4.19 -13.82
N LYS A 154 1.83 -3.56 -14.92
CA LYS A 154 0.54 -2.88 -14.98
C LYS A 154 -0.64 -3.86 -14.82
N ALA A 155 -0.54 -5.05 -15.43
CA ALA A 155 -1.56 -6.08 -15.30
C ALA A 155 -1.65 -6.63 -13.87
N VAL A 156 -0.51 -6.94 -13.24
CA VAL A 156 -0.42 -7.41 -11.85
C VAL A 156 -0.97 -6.34 -10.90
N PHE A 157 -0.57 -5.07 -11.09
CA PHE A 157 -1.08 -3.95 -10.30
C PHE A 157 -2.61 -3.80 -10.45
N SER A 158 -3.14 -3.89 -11.67
CA SER A 158 -4.58 -3.81 -11.93
C SER A 158 -5.36 -4.95 -11.26
N VAL A 159 -4.86 -6.18 -11.33
CA VAL A 159 -5.46 -7.35 -10.66
C VAL A 159 -5.48 -7.15 -9.15
N GLU A 160 -4.38 -6.67 -8.57
CA GLU A 160 -4.29 -6.48 -7.12
C GLU A 160 -5.17 -5.33 -6.63
N LEU A 161 -5.29 -4.26 -7.42
CA LEU A 161 -6.20 -3.15 -7.14
C LEU A 161 -7.66 -3.58 -7.16
N LYS A 162 -8.06 -4.46 -8.10
CA LYS A 162 -9.41 -5.04 -8.13
C LYS A 162 -9.73 -5.83 -6.85
N LYS A 163 -8.79 -6.65 -6.37
CA LYS A 163 -8.97 -7.39 -5.11
C LYS A 163 -9.10 -6.44 -3.91
N VAL A 164 -8.33 -5.36 -3.88
CA VAL A 164 -8.48 -4.32 -2.84
C VAL A 164 -9.87 -3.71 -2.89
N LEU A 165 -10.37 -3.36 -4.08
CA LEU A 165 -11.72 -2.82 -4.25
C LEU A 165 -12.80 -3.79 -3.76
N GLU A 166 -12.70 -5.07 -4.14
CA GLU A 166 -13.61 -6.12 -3.66
C GLU A 166 -13.58 -6.24 -2.12
N LEU A 167 -12.39 -6.19 -1.52
CA LEU A 167 -12.25 -6.22 -0.07
C LEU A 167 -12.81 -4.96 0.62
N VAL A 168 -12.67 -3.78 0.03
CA VAL A 168 -13.27 -2.54 0.56
C VAL A 168 -14.79 -2.69 0.60
N ASN A 169 -15.41 -3.12 -0.51
CA ASN A 169 -16.86 -3.31 -0.59
C ASN A 169 -17.33 -4.33 0.47
N LEU A 170 -16.60 -5.42 0.65
CA LEU A 170 -16.92 -6.43 1.67
C LEU A 170 -16.80 -5.87 3.11
N VAL A 171 -15.79 -5.03 3.37
CA VAL A 171 -15.65 -4.35 4.67
C VAL A 171 -16.80 -3.38 4.90
N GLU A 172 -17.20 -2.60 3.90
CA GLU A 172 -18.33 -1.67 3.99
C GLU A 172 -19.65 -2.40 4.29
N GLU A 173 -19.91 -3.51 3.61
CA GLU A 173 -21.08 -4.37 3.86
C GLU A 173 -21.07 -4.89 5.30
N LYS A 174 -19.95 -5.49 5.75
CA LYS A 174 -19.82 -6.04 7.12
C LYS A 174 -19.88 -4.97 8.20
N TRP A 175 -19.35 -3.78 7.93
CA TRP A 175 -19.48 -2.65 8.83
C TRP A 175 -20.94 -2.22 8.98
N GLY A 176 -21.68 -2.13 7.87
CA GLY A 176 -23.10 -1.81 7.86
C GLY A 176 -23.92 -2.81 8.69
N GLU A 177 -23.70 -4.11 8.51
CA GLU A 177 -24.33 -5.16 9.31
C GLU A 177 -24.03 -5.01 10.82
N SER A 178 -22.78 -4.75 11.18
CA SER A 178 -22.37 -4.56 12.58
C SER A 178 -22.97 -3.31 13.20
N GLU A 179 -23.06 -2.22 12.44
CA GLU A 179 -23.68 -0.97 12.88
C GLU A 179 -25.19 -1.10 13.07
N GLU A 180 -25.88 -1.79 12.15
CA GLU A 180 -27.29 -2.17 12.26
C GLU A 180 -27.57 -2.97 13.54
N MET A 181 -26.78 -4.03 13.78
CA MET A 181 -26.89 -4.87 14.97
C MET A 181 -26.69 -4.07 16.25
N ARG A 182 -25.63 -3.25 16.32
CA ARG A 182 -25.32 -2.40 17.48
C ARG A 182 -26.43 -1.38 17.75
N ARG A 183 -27.04 -0.82 16.69
CA ARG A 183 -28.17 0.11 16.82
C ARG A 183 -29.43 -0.61 17.30
N LYS A 184 -29.65 -1.87 16.92
CA LYS A 184 -30.75 -2.68 17.43
C LYS A 184 -30.55 -2.99 18.92
N GLU A 185 -29.38 -3.49 19.30
CA GLU A 185 -29.03 -3.77 20.71
C GLU A 185 -29.16 -2.53 21.59
N ARG A 186 -28.71 -1.36 21.11
CA ARG A 186 -28.88 -0.09 21.84
C ARG A 186 -30.36 0.23 22.09
N ARG A 187 -31.22 0.11 21.08
CA ARG A 187 -32.66 0.35 21.24
C ARG A 187 -33.29 -0.62 22.24
N GLU A 188 -32.89 -1.88 22.22
CA GLU A 188 -33.37 -2.89 23.18
C GLU A 188 -32.92 -2.56 24.61
N LEU A 189 -31.68 -2.11 24.81
CA LEU A 189 -31.18 -1.65 26.10
C LEU A 189 -31.89 -0.36 26.57
N GLU A 190 -32.12 0.60 25.67
CA GLU A 190 -32.87 1.82 25.97
C GLU A 190 -34.31 1.51 26.40
N ASN A 191 -34.99 0.58 25.69
CA ASN A 191 -36.31 0.11 26.07
C ASN A 191 -36.31 -0.60 27.43
N SER A 192 -35.29 -1.44 27.68
CA SER A 192 -35.14 -2.14 28.96
C SER A 192 -34.90 -1.16 30.11
N LEU A 193 -34.10 -0.11 29.88
CA LEU A 193 -33.87 0.96 30.87
C LEU A 193 -35.13 1.77 31.13
N ALA A 194 -35.91 2.10 30.10
CA ALA A 194 -37.18 2.80 30.26
C ALA A 194 -38.19 1.98 31.07
N SER A 195 -38.31 0.68 30.77
CA SER A 195 -39.15 -0.25 31.53
C SER A 195 -38.70 -0.37 32.99
N LEU A 196 -37.39 -0.45 33.24
CA LEU A 196 -36.85 -0.54 34.60
C LEU A 196 -37.05 0.78 35.38
N ALA A 197 -36.99 1.92 34.70
CA ALA A 197 -37.28 3.22 35.30
C ALA A 197 -38.76 3.37 35.68
N GLU A 198 -39.67 2.85 34.86
CA GLU A 198 -41.11 2.81 35.17
C GLU A 198 -41.40 1.90 36.38
N GLU A 199 -40.88 0.67 36.38
CA GLU A 199 -41.02 -0.25 37.50
C GLU A 199 -40.46 0.34 38.81
N ASN A 200 -39.31 1.02 38.75
CA ASN A 200 -38.74 1.71 39.91
C ASN A 200 -39.61 2.90 40.37
N GLY A 201 -40.33 3.56 39.46
CA GLY A 201 -41.34 4.57 39.78
C GLY A 201 -42.54 3.97 40.51
N ASP A 202 -43.04 2.82 40.03
CA ASP A 202 -44.15 2.09 40.62
C ASP A 202 -43.80 1.58 42.02
N ILE A 203 -42.60 1.00 42.20
CA ILE A 203 -42.10 0.57 43.51
C ILE A 203 -42.03 1.74 44.49
N ASN A 204 -41.52 2.90 44.05
CA ASN A 204 -41.48 4.11 44.88
C ASN A 204 -42.89 4.60 45.25
N SER A 205 -43.84 4.53 44.33
CA SER A 205 -45.24 4.86 44.59
C SER A 205 -45.86 3.92 45.64
N LEU A 206 -45.65 2.61 45.47
CA LEU A 206 -46.06 1.57 46.42
C LEU A 206 -45.46 1.77 47.81
N LEU A 207 -44.16 2.07 47.90
CA LEU A 207 -43.49 2.38 49.17
C LEU A 207 -44.11 3.60 49.85
N ARG A 208 -44.44 4.65 49.10
CA ARG A 208 -45.10 5.84 49.65
C ARG A 208 -46.50 5.52 50.18
N ILE A 209 -47.28 4.70 49.46
CA ILE A 209 -48.60 4.25 49.91
C ILE A 209 -48.47 3.43 51.20
N ALA A 210 -47.57 2.43 51.22
CA ALA A 210 -47.34 1.59 52.38
C ALA A 210 -46.87 2.39 53.61
N LEU A 211 -46.04 3.43 53.43
CA LEU A 211 -45.65 4.35 54.49
C LEU A 211 -46.86 5.13 55.05
N VAL A 212 -47.73 5.65 54.18
CA VAL A 212 -48.95 6.37 54.60
C VAL A 212 -49.92 5.44 55.33
N GLU A 213 -50.11 4.22 54.84
CA GLU A 213 -50.95 3.21 55.49
C GLU A 213 -50.39 2.79 56.84
N LYS A 214 -49.06 2.59 56.93
CA LYS A 214 -48.37 2.34 58.20
C LYS A 214 -48.63 3.49 59.19
N GLU A 215 -48.44 4.74 58.79
CA GLU A 215 -48.70 5.89 59.67
C GLU A 215 -50.17 5.97 60.10
N ALA A 216 -51.11 5.66 59.21
CA ALA A 216 -52.53 5.63 59.52
C ALA A 216 -52.87 4.51 60.52
N ALA A 217 -52.30 3.33 60.33
CA ALA A 217 -52.41 2.20 61.24
C ALA A 217 -51.79 2.52 62.61
N GLU A 218 -50.59 3.10 62.67
CA GLU A 218 -49.96 3.56 63.91
C GLU A 218 -50.79 4.62 64.63
N LYS A 219 -51.36 5.61 63.91
CA LYS A 219 -52.29 6.61 64.50
C LYS A 219 -53.54 5.93 65.06
N SER A 220 -54.09 4.95 64.36
CA SER A 220 -55.26 4.18 64.82
C SER A 220 -54.94 3.33 66.07
N LEU A 221 -53.77 2.71 66.09
CA LEU A 221 -53.26 1.92 67.22
C LEU A 221 -53.00 2.81 68.44
N ASN A 222 -52.40 3.98 68.24
CA ASN A 222 -52.17 4.97 69.29
C ASN A 222 -53.50 5.50 69.87
N ARG A 223 -54.54 5.68 69.04
CA ARG A 223 -55.91 5.98 69.52
C ARG A 223 -56.51 4.84 70.34
N LEU A 224 -56.32 3.60 69.91
CA LEU A 224 -56.74 2.43 70.69
C LEU A 224 -55.99 2.35 72.02
N ARG A 225 -54.68 2.58 72.03
CA ARG A 225 -53.83 2.58 73.23
C ARG A 225 -54.24 3.68 74.22
N GLY A 226 -54.54 4.89 73.74
CA GLY A 226 -55.08 5.99 74.57
C GLY A 226 -56.46 5.68 75.17
N ASN A 227 -57.32 4.98 74.44
CA ASN A 227 -58.62 4.52 74.94
C ASN A 227 -58.48 3.29 75.88
N THR A 228 -57.36 2.57 75.80
CA THR A 228 -57.05 1.44 76.68
C THR A 228 -56.69 1.92 78.08
N GLU A 229 -56.13 3.12 78.28
CA GLU A 229 -55.87 3.67 79.62
C GLU A 229 -57.17 4.02 80.36
N GLN A 230 -58.17 4.58 79.67
CA GLN A 230 -59.50 4.82 80.25
C GLN A 230 -60.24 3.51 80.57
N LYS A 231 -60.13 2.48 79.71
CA LYS A 231 -60.67 1.14 80.01
C LYS A 231 -59.89 0.40 81.09
N ARG A 232 -58.56 0.56 81.17
CA ARG A 232 -57.73 0.03 82.27
C ARG A 232 -58.11 0.67 83.59
N ALA A 233 -58.34 1.99 83.64
CA ALA A 233 -58.78 2.69 84.85
C ALA A 233 -60.18 2.22 85.30
N ALA A 234 -61.11 2.00 84.37
CA ALA A 234 -62.44 1.47 84.68
C ALA A 234 -62.38 0.00 85.18
N ILE A 235 -61.53 -0.83 84.58
CA ILE A 235 -61.34 -2.24 85.01
C ILE A 235 -60.59 -2.30 86.36
N LEU A 236 -59.63 -1.40 86.62
CA LEU A 236 -58.96 -1.26 87.92
C LEU A 236 -59.95 -0.83 89.01
N GLN A 237 -60.85 0.12 88.73
CA GLN A 237 -61.90 0.51 89.69
C GLN A 237 -62.91 -0.62 89.97
N ILE A 238 -63.23 -1.46 88.98
CA ILE A 238 -64.07 -2.64 89.16
C ILE A 238 -63.34 -3.71 89.99
N ALA A 239 -62.02 -3.88 89.77
CA ALA A 239 -61.19 -4.77 90.57
C ALA A 239 -61.04 -4.27 92.02
N GLU A 240 -60.85 -2.97 92.26
CA GLU A 240 -60.80 -2.38 93.61
C GLU A 240 -62.13 -2.52 94.36
N ARG A 241 -63.27 -2.28 93.70
CA ARG A 241 -64.60 -2.48 94.33
C ARG A 241 -64.99 -3.95 94.49
N GLY A 242 -64.50 -4.84 93.63
CA GLY A 242 -64.69 -6.29 93.75
C GLY A 242 -63.87 -6.89 94.89
N LEU A 243 -62.63 -6.43 95.07
CA LEU A 243 -61.69 -6.96 96.07
C LEU A 243 -62.04 -6.53 97.51
N GLN A 244 -62.71 -5.39 97.72
CA GLN A 244 -63.20 -4.99 99.05
C GLN A 244 -64.39 -5.82 99.56
N LYS A 245 -65.11 -6.53 98.68
CA LYS A 245 -66.31 -7.30 99.06
C LYS A 245 -66.06 -8.80 99.26
N VAL A 246 -64.87 -9.29 98.91
CA VAL A 246 -64.36 -10.61 99.29
C VAL A 246 -63.23 -10.42 100.28
N GLY A 247 -63.59 -10.47 101.57
CA GLY A 247 -62.65 -10.38 102.68
C GLY A 247 -61.60 -11.47 102.65
N PHE A 248 -60.48 -11.20 101.98
CA PHE A 248 -59.24 -11.93 102.14
C PHE A 248 -58.34 -11.13 103.07
N GLY A 249 -58.57 -11.31 104.37
CA GLY A 249 -57.56 -11.03 105.36
C GLY A 249 -56.44 -12.05 105.20
N PHE A 250 -55.23 -11.58 104.92
CA PHE A 250 -54.03 -12.27 105.36
C PHE A 250 -53.05 -11.26 105.92
N MET A 251 -52.83 -11.41 107.22
CA MET A 251 -51.83 -10.74 108.03
C MET A 251 -50.42 -11.27 107.70
N MET A 252 -49.44 -10.64 108.36
CA MET A 252 -48.05 -11.06 108.54
C MET A 252 -47.13 -10.62 107.38
N GLY A 253 -45.99 -9.98 107.60
CA GLY A 253 -45.26 -9.71 108.84
C GLY A 253 -43.82 -9.33 108.46
N SER A 254 -43.28 -8.38 109.21
CA SER A 254 -41.93 -7.83 109.14
C SER A 254 -40.83 -8.89 109.36
N ALA A 255 -39.67 -8.77 108.69
CA ALA A 255 -38.36 -8.57 109.34
C ALA A 255 -37.15 -8.77 108.38
N THR A 256 -36.22 -7.84 108.53
CA THR A 256 -34.77 -7.79 108.25
C THR A 256 -33.95 -9.09 108.37
N SER A 257 -32.99 -9.31 107.45
CA SER A 257 -31.54 -9.36 107.74
C SER A 257 -30.68 -9.70 106.51
N GLU A 258 -29.55 -9.01 106.41
CA GLU A 258 -28.44 -9.19 105.46
C GLU A 258 -27.76 -10.57 105.53
N ALA A 259 -27.18 -11.04 104.41
CA ALA A 259 -25.78 -11.49 104.30
C ALA A 259 -25.47 -12.19 102.95
N SER A 260 -24.40 -11.69 102.30
CA SER A 260 -23.35 -12.39 101.51
C SER A 260 -23.70 -13.45 100.46
N SER A 261 -23.22 -13.25 99.24
CA SER A 261 -22.07 -14.00 98.66
C SER A 261 -21.98 -13.80 97.15
N ASP A 262 -20.76 -13.64 96.66
CA ASP A 262 -20.35 -13.32 95.29
C ASP A 262 -20.75 -14.34 94.19
N ASN A 263 -20.73 -13.78 92.96
CA ASN A 263 -20.31 -14.35 91.68
C ASN A 263 -21.34 -14.83 90.62
N LEU A 264 -21.27 -14.09 89.50
CA LEU A 264 -21.28 -14.50 88.09
C LEU A 264 -22.58 -15.03 87.44
N ASP A 265 -22.92 -14.31 86.35
CA ASP A 265 -23.55 -14.74 85.10
C ASP A 265 -24.95 -15.39 85.15
N SER A 266 -25.96 -14.58 84.82
CA SER A 266 -26.63 -14.68 83.50
C SER A 266 -27.86 -13.78 83.49
N ASP A 267 -27.77 -12.75 82.65
CA ASP A 267 -28.81 -11.75 82.43
C ASP A 267 -29.90 -12.38 81.54
N THR A 268 -31.12 -12.51 82.06
CA THR A 268 -32.31 -12.76 81.23
C THR A 268 -33.42 -11.80 81.66
N SER A 269 -33.27 -10.54 81.24
CA SER A 269 -34.36 -9.58 81.21
C SER A 269 -34.92 -9.50 79.78
N VAL A 270 -36.15 -9.96 79.64
CA VAL A 270 -36.97 -9.86 78.43
C VAL A 270 -37.38 -8.40 78.23
N LYS A 271 -36.87 -7.75 77.16
CA LYS A 271 -37.58 -6.73 76.34
C LYS A 271 -36.70 -6.16 75.22
N SER A 272 -37.21 -6.25 73.98
CA SER A 272 -36.93 -5.41 72.80
C SER A 272 -36.18 -6.08 71.62
N ASP A 273 -36.79 -7.11 71.03
CA ASP A 273 -36.40 -7.73 69.74
C ASP A 273 -36.77 -6.87 68.51
N ASN A 274 -36.23 -5.65 68.38
CA ASN A 274 -36.52 -4.80 67.20
C ASN A 274 -35.27 -4.24 66.48
N ASP A 275 -34.08 -4.43 67.04
CA ASP A 275 -32.84 -3.82 66.52
C ASP A 275 -31.95 -4.79 65.73
N GLU A 276 -32.00 -6.10 66.00
CA GLU A 276 -31.15 -7.09 65.30
C GLU A 276 -31.54 -7.29 63.83
N CYS A 277 -32.86 -7.26 63.53
CA CYS A 277 -33.39 -7.37 62.16
C CYS A 277 -33.06 -6.14 61.28
N GLN A 278 -32.90 -4.95 61.89
CA GLN A 278 -32.48 -3.74 61.16
C GLN A 278 -30.98 -3.72 60.86
N ILE A 279 -30.14 -4.26 61.76
CA ILE A 279 -28.69 -4.29 61.58
C ILE A 279 -28.29 -5.29 60.48
N GLU A 280 -28.92 -6.46 60.41
CA GLU A 280 -28.70 -7.42 59.32
C GLU A 280 -29.21 -6.90 57.96
N ALA A 281 -30.37 -6.25 57.92
CA ALA A 281 -30.87 -5.62 56.70
C ALA A 281 -29.95 -4.48 56.22
N ALA A 282 -29.46 -3.64 57.14
CA ALA A 282 -28.52 -2.56 56.81
C ALA A 282 -27.17 -3.10 56.30
N SER A 283 -26.64 -4.16 56.91
CA SER A 283 -25.40 -4.83 56.47
C SER A 283 -25.55 -5.43 55.06
N THR A 284 -26.70 -6.04 54.78
CA THR A 284 -26.98 -6.63 53.46
C THR A 284 -27.13 -5.53 52.40
N VAL A 285 -27.83 -4.44 52.71
CA VAL A 285 -27.97 -3.27 51.83
C VAL A 285 -26.62 -2.59 51.59
N GLU A 286 -25.77 -2.46 52.60
CA GLU A 286 -24.42 -1.91 52.46
C GLU A 286 -23.57 -2.77 51.52
N THR A 287 -23.66 -4.09 51.64
CA THR A 287 -22.93 -5.05 50.80
C THR A 287 -23.41 -4.99 49.35
N ILE A 288 -24.73 -4.92 49.13
CA ILE A 288 -25.33 -4.76 47.80
C ILE A 288 -24.93 -3.41 47.19
N THR A 289 -24.95 -2.32 47.97
CA THR A 289 -24.57 -0.98 47.50
C THR A 289 -23.10 -0.92 47.10
N LYS A 290 -22.21 -1.55 47.87
CA LYS A 290 -20.79 -1.68 47.53
C LYS A 290 -20.59 -2.47 46.24
N LYS A 291 -21.32 -3.57 46.04
CA LYS A 291 -21.28 -4.38 44.82
C LYS A 291 -21.76 -3.60 43.59
N LEU A 292 -22.90 -2.92 43.70
CA LEU A 292 -23.47 -2.10 42.63
C LEU A 292 -22.53 -0.94 42.23
N ARG A 293 -21.89 -0.26 43.20
CA ARG A 293 -20.90 0.78 42.90
C ARG A 293 -19.71 0.22 42.11
N LEU A 294 -19.27 -0.99 42.43
CA LEU A 294 -18.15 -1.63 41.75
C LEU A 294 -18.51 -2.01 40.31
N GLU A 295 -19.71 -2.57 40.11
CA GLU A 295 -20.26 -2.88 38.78
C GLU A 295 -20.46 -1.62 37.93
N ILE A 296 -20.99 -0.53 38.49
CA ILE A 296 -21.12 0.76 37.79
C ILE A 296 -19.75 1.26 37.32
N THR A 297 -18.73 1.18 38.17
CA THR A 297 -17.38 1.62 37.82
C THR A 297 -16.76 0.74 36.72
N GLN A 298 -17.06 -0.56 36.74
CA GLN A 298 -16.59 -1.52 35.75
C GLN A 298 -17.28 -1.33 34.38
N LEU A 299 -18.59 -1.05 34.38
CA LEU A 299 -19.36 -0.73 33.18
C LEU A 299 -18.93 0.60 32.57
N GLN A 300 -18.68 1.63 33.38
CA GLN A 300 -18.14 2.90 32.90
C GLN A 300 -16.78 2.73 32.22
N ARG A 301 -15.89 1.91 32.80
CA ARG A 301 -14.58 1.59 32.20
C ARG A 301 -14.75 0.85 30.86
N SER A 302 -15.63 -0.15 30.82
CA SER A 302 -15.91 -0.92 29.60
C SER A 302 -16.54 -0.06 28.49
N LEU A 303 -17.38 0.91 28.86
CA LEU A 303 -17.97 1.86 27.93
C LEU A 303 -16.90 2.79 27.34
N GLU A 304 -16.00 3.30 28.18
CA GLU A 304 -14.91 4.20 27.76
C GLU A 304 -13.89 3.47 26.86
N GLU A 305 -13.55 2.22 27.16
CA GLU A 305 -12.74 1.36 26.29
C GLU A 305 -13.40 1.11 24.93
N SER A 306 -14.72 0.90 24.90
CA SER A 306 -15.45 0.71 23.64
C SER A 306 -15.45 1.97 22.77
N ARG A 307 -15.59 3.16 23.37
CA ARG A 307 -15.53 4.46 22.69
C ARG A 307 -14.12 4.73 22.14
N TYR A 308 -13.09 4.43 22.93
CA TYR A 308 -11.70 4.55 22.50
C TYR A 308 -11.39 3.63 21.31
N CYS A 309 -11.89 2.38 21.35
CA CYS A 309 -11.71 1.43 20.25
C CYS A 309 -12.44 1.88 18.98
N ALA A 310 -13.68 2.38 19.10
CA ALA A 310 -14.45 2.92 17.99
C ALA A 310 -13.80 4.16 17.34
N GLY A 311 -13.32 5.10 18.15
CA GLY A 311 -12.61 6.29 17.67
C GLY A 311 -11.31 5.95 16.96
N LYS A 312 -10.53 5.00 17.48
CA LYS A 312 -9.28 4.53 16.85
C LYS A 312 -9.56 3.82 15.52
N MET A 313 -10.65 3.07 15.43
CA MET A 313 -11.06 2.38 14.21
C MET A 313 -11.59 3.35 13.14
N GLN A 314 -12.37 4.37 13.53
CA GLN A 314 -12.77 5.45 12.63
C GLN A 314 -11.58 6.23 12.08
N PHE A 315 -10.58 6.54 12.91
CA PHE A 315 -9.39 7.26 12.48
C PHE A 315 -8.54 6.43 11.50
N LEU A 316 -8.42 5.12 11.74
CA LEU A 316 -7.74 4.18 10.85
C LEU A 316 -8.48 4.03 9.51
N CYS A 317 -9.82 3.91 9.53
CA CYS A 317 -10.63 3.84 8.31
C CYS A 317 -10.55 5.14 7.50
N LEU A 318 -10.71 6.32 8.13
CA LEU A 318 -10.55 7.60 7.43
C LEU A 318 -9.15 7.74 6.85
N TYR A 319 -8.12 7.40 7.62
CA TYR A 319 -6.73 7.45 7.14
C TYR A 319 -6.51 6.52 5.94
N PHE A 320 -7.07 5.30 5.97
CA PHE A 320 -6.99 4.36 4.87
C PHE A 320 -7.73 4.85 3.63
N ILE A 321 -8.96 5.34 3.78
CA ILE A 321 -9.77 5.89 2.69
C ILE A 321 -9.03 7.09 2.07
N PHE A 322 -8.54 8.03 2.88
CA PHE A 322 -7.81 9.19 2.38
C PHE A 322 -6.54 8.79 1.63
N ARG A 323 -5.82 7.78 2.12
CA ARG A 323 -4.59 7.30 1.48
C ARG A 323 -4.86 6.53 0.19
N CYS A 324 -5.91 5.72 0.15
CA CYS A 324 -6.39 5.04 -1.06
C CYS A 324 -6.89 6.06 -2.10
N TYR A 325 -7.68 7.05 -1.70
CA TYR A 325 -8.19 8.10 -2.57
C TYR A 325 -7.06 8.97 -3.12
N HIS A 326 -6.08 9.32 -2.30
CA HIS A 326 -4.90 10.09 -2.72
C HIS A 326 -4.01 9.30 -3.68
N ALA A 327 -3.80 8.00 -3.42
CA ALA A 327 -3.11 7.11 -4.35
C ALA A 327 -3.87 7.01 -5.68
N HIS A 328 -5.20 6.86 -5.64
CA HIS A 328 -6.03 6.77 -6.83
C HIS A 328 -6.02 8.07 -7.66
N LEU A 329 -6.09 9.24 -7.01
CA LEU A 329 -5.97 10.55 -7.67
C LEU A 329 -4.59 10.79 -8.28
N LYS A 330 -3.53 10.31 -7.62
CA LYS A 330 -2.16 10.41 -8.15
C LYS A 330 -2.00 9.50 -9.37
N ILE A 331 -2.47 8.26 -9.29
CA ILE A 331 -2.43 7.30 -10.39
C ILE A 331 -3.29 7.72 -11.58
N VAL A 332 -4.51 8.23 -11.36
CA VAL A 332 -5.37 8.71 -12.45
C VAL A 332 -4.73 9.90 -13.16
N ARG A 333 -4.13 10.83 -12.41
CA ARG A 333 -3.38 11.95 -12.99
C ARG A 333 -2.16 11.47 -13.79
N ASP A 334 -1.38 10.55 -13.23
CA ASP A 334 -0.17 10.03 -13.89
C ASP A 334 -0.50 9.17 -15.14
N ILE A 335 -1.73 8.61 -15.23
CA ILE A 335 -2.23 7.87 -16.40
C ILE A 335 -2.87 8.80 -17.44
N VAL A 336 -3.61 9.84 -17.00
CA VAL A 336 -4.32 10.78 -17.89
C VAL A 336 -3.38 11.81 -18.50
N ASP A 337 -2.28 12.15 -17.83
CA ASP A 337 -1.26 13.08 -18.33
C ASP A 337 -0.19 12.40 -19.22
N MET A 338 -0.36 11.13 -19.61
CA MET A 338 0.51 10.48 -20.60
C MET A 338 0.05 10.77 -22.05
N PRO A 339 0.89 11.41 -22.89
CA PRO A 339 0.62 11.62 -24.32
C PRO A 339 0.67 10.33 -25.15
#